data_AF-A0A960LAA0-F1
#
_entry.id   AF-A0A960LAA0-F1
#
_cell.length_a   1.000
_cell.length_b   1.000
_cell.length_c   1.000
_cell.angle_alpha   90.00
_cell.angle_beta   90.00
_cell.angle_gamma   90.00
#
_symmetry.space_group_name_H-M   'P 1'
#
loop_
_entity.id
_entity.type
_entity.pdbx_description
1 polymer ?
#
loop_
_entity_poly.entity_id
_entity_poly.type
_entity_poly.pdbx_seq_one_letter_code
_entity_poly.pdbx_strand_id
1 'polypeptide(L)'
;MSSLEAPQRREKSRATVATGLALLGIVALFLVGLGQASLFEPDEGRYAEIPREMLASGDWVTPRLNGVLYFEKPPLYYWLNAVAIAGWGLDETACRLWSALLGLGGVGLAFVLGRSLKSPAAGLLAA
;
A
#
# COMPACT_ATOMS: atom_id res chain seq x y z
N MET A 1 20.93 16.56 42.50
CA MET A 1 20.78 15.46 41.51
C MET A 1 19.53 15.68 40.65
N SER A 2 19.47 16.77 39.86
CA SER A 2 18.25 17.14 39.08
C SER A 2 18.54 17.78 37.70
N SER A 3 19.80 18.08 37.37
CA SER A 3 20.16 18.84 36.16
C SER A 3 20.53 18.01 34.92
N LEU A 4 20.70 16.68 35.02
CA LEU A 4 21.17 15.83 33.91
C LEU A 4 20.05 15.14 33.10
N GLU A 5 18.81 15.08 33.59
CA GLU A 5 17.71 14.35 32.91
C GLU A 5 16.99 15.19 31.84
N ALA A 6 17.00 16.52 31.96
CA ALA A 6 16.30 17.44 31.06
C ALA A 6 16.76 17.39 29.58
N PRO A 7 18.06 17.35 29.24
CA PRO A 7 18.51 17.31 27.84
C PRO A 7 18.21 15.95 27.17
N GLN A 8 18.41 14.83 27.87
CA GLN A 8 18.24 13.48 27.34
C GLN A 8 16.77 13.17 26.99
N ARG A 9 15.83 13.73 27.75
CA ARG A 9 14.38 13.61 27.48
C ARG A 9 13.94 14.41 26.24
N ARG A 10 14.52 15.60 26.03
CA ARG A 10 14.23 16.45 24.85
C ARG A 10 14.73 15.83 23.56
N GLU A 11 15.91 15.22 23.58
CA GLU A 11 16.52 14.59 22.40
C GLU A 11 15.73 13.36 21.93
N LYS A 12 15.35 12.47 22.86
CA LYS A 12 14.47 11.33 22.56
C LYS A 12 13.12 11.78 21.99
N SER A 13 12.52 12.85 22.53
CA SER A 13 11.26 13.39 22.02
C SER A 13 11.38 13.91 20.59
N ARG A 14 12.50 14.57 20.23
CA ARG A 14 12.74 15.05 18.86
C ARG A 14 12.93 13.90 17.88
N ALA A 15 13.67 12.86 18.26
CA ALA A 15 13.88 11.69 17.40
C ALA A 15 12.57 10.94 17.10
N THR A 16 11.68 10.81 18.10
CA THR A 16 10.35 10.21 17.90
C THR A 16 9.49 11.03 16.95
N VAL A 17 9.47 12.36 17.11
CA VAL A 17 8.72 13.25 16.20
C VAL A 17 9.27 13.17 14.78
N ALA A 18 10.59 13.23 14.61
CA ALA A 18 11.22 13.13 13.29
C ALA A 18 10.90 11.79 12.60
N THR A 19 10.93 10.68 13.34
CA THR A 19 10.54 9.36 12.82
C THR A 19 9.07 9.35 12.39
N GLY A 20 8.18 9.90 13.22
CA GLY A 20 6.75 10.01 12.89
C GLY A 20 6.50 10.85 11.64
N LEU A 21 7.19 11.97 11.49
CA LEU A 21 7.10 12.82 10.30
C LEU A 21 7.63 12.11 9.04
N ALA A 22 8.72 11.36 9.15
CA ALA A 22 9.27 10.60 8.04
C ALA A 22 8.29 9.52 7.56
N LEU A 23 7.72 8.74 8.49
CA LEU A 23 6.72 7.73 8.17
C LEU A 23 5.45 8.34 7.55
N LEU A 24 5.00 9.50 8.07
CA LEU A 24 3.89 10.24 7.48
C LEU A 24 4.22 10.74 6.07
N GLY A 25 5.44 11.20 5.84
CA GLY A 25 5.94 11.58 4.53
C GLY A 25 5.89 10.42 3.54
N ILE A 26 6.30 9.21 3.95
CA ILE A 26 6.21 8.01 3.11
C ILE A 26 4.76 7.69 2.78
N VAL A 27 3.85 7.74 3.77
CA VAL A 27 2.41 7.56 3.51
C VAL A 27 1.90 8.56 2.47
N ALA A 28 2.27 9.84 2.61
CA ALA A 28 1.88 10.87 1.65
C ALA A 28 2.42 10.57 0.23
N LEU A 29 3.66 10.09 0.09
CA LEU A 29 4.23 9.74 -1.21
C LEU A 29 3.46 8.63 -1.95
N PHE A 30 2.85 7.69 -1.21
CA PHE A 30 2.01 6.65 -1.82
C PHE A 30 0.61 7.13 -2.18
N LEU A 31 0.05 8.09 -1.43
CA LEU A 31 -1.35 8.49 -1.56
C LEU A 31 -1.55 9.72 -2.45
N VAL A 32 -0.56 10.62 -2.53
CA VAL A 32 -0.65 11.82 -3.37
C VAL A 32 -0.69 11.40 -4.84
N GLY A 33 -1.79 11.74 -5.52
CA GLY A 33 -1.97 11.48 -6.95
C GLY A 33 -2.42 10.06 -7.31
N LEU A 34 -2.74 9.19 -6.34
CA LEU A 34 -3.04 7.76 -6.57
C LEU A 34 -4.13 7.51 -7.62
N GLY A 35 -5.14 8.38 -7.70
CA GLY A 35 -6.23 8.30 -8.69
C GLY A 35 -6.18 9.33 -9.82
N GLN A 36 -5.14 10.17 -9.89
CA GLN A 36 -5.16 11.31 -10.82
C GLN A 36 -4.71 10.98 -12.24
N ALA A 37 -3.90 9.95 -12.41
CA ALA A 37 -3.48 9.48 -13.72
C ALA A 37 -4.34 8.30 -14.16
N SER A 38 -4.68 8.26 -15.44
CA SER A 38 -5.30 7.10 -16.09
C SER A 38 -4.47 5.84 -15.90
N LEU A 39 -5.11 4.68 -16.03
CA LEU A 39 -4.43 3.38 -15.86
C LEU A 39 -3.33 3.19 -16.90
N PHE A 40 -2.17 2.71 -16.43
CA PHE A 40 -1.03 2.41 -17.27
C PHE A 40 -1.13 1.01 -17.88
N GLU A 41 -1.09 0.97 -19.20
CA GLU A 41 -1.08 -0.28 -19.96
C GLU A 41 0.32 -0.92 -19.99
N PRO A 42 0.40 -2.28 -20.04
CA PRO A 42 -0.73 -3.22 -20.13
C PRO A 42 -1.25 -3.70 -18.77
N ASP A 43 -0.56 -3.39 -17.69
CA ASP A 43 -0.77 -4.10 -16.43
C ASP A 43 -1.92 -3.52 -15.62
N GLU A 44 -1.97 -2.21 -15.38
CA GLU A 44 -3.03 -1.64 -14.54
C GLU A 44 -4.41 -1.81 -15.17
N GLY A 45 -4.52 -1.65 -16.50
CA GLY A 45 -5.75 -1.93 -17.24
C GLY A 45 -6.21 -3.38 -17.09
N ARG A 46 -5.30 -4.36 -17.30
CA ARG A 46 -5.59 -5.79 -17.12
C ARG A 46 -6.08 -6.12 -15.71
N TYR A 47 -5.39 -5.58 -14.70
CA TYR A 47 -5.70 -5.82 -13.29
C TYR A 47 -6.91 -5.03 -12.78
N ALA A 48 -7.45 -4.09 -13.57
CA ALA A 48 -8.75 -3.45 -13.35
C ALA A 48 -9.88 -4.19 -14.07
N GLU A 49 -9.65 -4.61 -15.32
CA GLU A 49 -10.67 -5.21 -16.18
C GLU A 49 -11.09 -6.62 -15.73
N ILE A 50 -10.12 -7.47 -15.35
CA ILE A 50 -10.45 -8.83 -14.87
C ILE A 50 -11.39 -8.76 -13.65
N PRO A 51 -11.09 -7.99 -12.58
CA PRO A 51 -12.03 -7.78 -11.48
C PRO A 51 -13.37 -7.20 -11.89
N ARG A 52 -13.39 -6.25 -12.84
CA ARG A 52 -14.64 -5.66 -13.35
C ARG A 52 -15.52 -6.73 -14.02
N GLU A 53 -14.93 -7.64 -14.79
CA GLU A 53 -15.63 -8.80 -15.38
C GLU A 53 -16.11 -9.80 -14.32
N MET A 54 -15.31 -10.07 -13.28
CA MET A 54 -15.72 -10.93 -12.15
C MET A 54 -16.96 -10.37 -11.45
N LEU A 55 -17.00 -9.05 -11.22
CA LEU A 55 -18.18 -8.38 -10.66
C LEU A 55 -19.40 -8.43 -11.59
N ALA A 56 -19.19 -8.17 -12.88
CA ALA A 56 -20.27 -8.15 -13.86
C ALA A 56 -20.89 -9.55 -14.11
N SER A 57 -20.07 -10.59 -14.10
CA SER A 57 -20.49 -11.97 -14.34
C SER A 57 -20.95 -12.70 -13.07
N GLY A 58 -20.46 -12.29 -11.91
CA GLY A 58 -20.61 -13.04 -10.65
C GLY A 58 -19.72 -14.28 -10.56
N ASP A 59 -18.88 -14.55 -11.56
CA ASP A 59 -17.90 -15.65 -11.52
C ASP A 59 -16.59 -15.15 -10.87
N TRP A 60 -16.42 -15.48 -9.60
CA TRP A 60 -15.22 -15.14 -8.84
C TRP A 60 -14.11 -16.19 -8.96
N VAL A 61 -14.34 -17.28 -9.68
CA VAL A 61 -13.39 -18.40 -9.76
C VAL A 61 -12.64 -18.38 -11.10
N THR A 62 -13.34 -18.09 -12.19
CA THR A 62 -12.79 -18.20 -13.55
C THR A 62 -12.42 -16.82 -14.12
N PRO A 63 -11.18 -16.34 -13.97
CA PRO A 63 -10.77 -15.05 -14.51
C PRO A 63 -10.89 -15.00 -16.04
N ARG A 64 -11.40 -13.87 -16.52
CA ARG A 64 -11.49 -13.54 -17.94
C ARG A 64 -10.94 -12.14 -18.19
N LEU A 65 -10.28 -11.97 -19.33
CA LEU A 65 -9.82 -10.68 -19.84
C LEU A 65 -10.41 -10.49 -21.23
N ASN A 66 -11.25 -9.46 -21.37
CA ASN A 66 -12.08 -9.22 -22.53
C ASN A 66 -12.91 -10.44 -22.92
N GLY A 67 -13.49 -11.14 -21.94
CA GLY A 67 -14.28 -12.35 -22.12
C GLY A 67 -13.50 -13.65 -22.40
N VAL A 68 -12.18 -13.57 -22.61
CA VAL A 68 -11.30 -14.73 -22.85
C VAL A 68 -10.74 -15.25 -21.53
N LEU A 69 -10.71 -16.58 -21.35
CA LEU A 69 -10.13 -17.20 -20.14
C LEU A 69 -8.68 -16.75 -19.92
N TYR A 70 -8.34 -16.36 -18.69
CA TYR A 70 -7.03 -15.82 -18.34
C TYR A 70 -6.43 -16.52 -17.11
N PHE A 71 -5.73 -17.63 -17.30
CA PHE A 71 -5.17 -18.47 -16.22
C PHE A 71 -3.67 -18.28 -15.98
N GLU A 72 -3.17 -17.06 -16.16
CA GLU A 72 -1.74 -16.73 -15.98
C GLU A 72 -1.37 -16.45 -14.51
N LYS A 73 -2.34 -16.08 -13.67
CA LYS A 73 -2.13 -15.64 -12.28
C LYS A 73 -3.21 -16.19 -11.34
N PRO A 74 -2.87 -16.48 -10.07
CA PRO A 74 -3.88 -16.83 -9.07
C PRO A 74 -4.80 -15.63 -8.74
N PRO A 75 -6.05 -15.88 -8.31
CA PRO A 75 -7.09 -14.85 -8.29
C PRO A 75 -7.06 -13.91 -7.07
N LEU A 76 -6.16 -14.12 -6.10
CA LEU A 76 -6.16 -13.36 -4.84
C LEU A 76 -6.18 -11.84 -5.06
N TYR A 77 -5.31 -11.34 -5.92
CA TYR A 77 -5.24 -9.91 -6.19
C TYR A 77 -6.47 -9.41 -6.97
N TYR A 78 -7.04 -10.24 -7.85
CA TYR A 78 -8.29 -9.91 -8.53
C TYR A 78 -9.45 -9.78 -7.54
N TRP A 79 -9.55 -10.67 -6.54
CA TRP A 79 -10.56 -10.57 -5.50
C TRP A 79 -10.44 -9.29 -4.68
N LEU A 80 -9.22 -8.93 -4.29
CA LEU A 80 -8.98 -7.68 -3.59
C LEU A 80 -9.47 -6.49 -4.44
N ASN A 81 -9.01 -6.37 -5.68
CA ASN A 81 -9.45 -5.28 -6.57
C ASN A 81 -10.96 -5.32 -6.82
N ALA A 82 -11.58 -6.49 -6.97
CA ALA A 82 -13.03 -6.61 -7.14
C ALA A 82 -13.79 -6.08 -5.91
N VAL A 83 -13.31 -6.35 -4.69
CA VAL A 83 -13.89 -5.79 -3.46
C VAL A 83 -13.75 -4.27 -3.40
N ALA A 84 -12.60 -3.71 -3.81
CA ALA A 84 -12.44 -2.25 -3.86
C ALA A 84 -13.37 -1.62 -4.89
N ILE A 85 -13.42 -2.18 -6.10
CA ILE A 85 -14.30 -1.70 -7.18
C ILE A 85 -15.78 -1.83 -6.79
N ALA A 86 -16.17 -2.90 -6.09
CA ALA A 86 -17.53 -3.05 -5.59
C ALA A 86 -17.91 -1.99 -4.54
N GLY A 87 -16.94 -1.52 -3.74
CA GLY A 87 -17.18 -0.51 -2.70
C GLY A 87 -17.18 0.93 -3.20
N TRP A 88 -16.30 1.28 -4.14
CA TRP A 88 -16.08 2.65 -4.61
C TRP A 88 -16.41 2.90 -6.09
N GLY A 89 -16.81 1.86 -6.82
CA GLY A 89 -16.99 1.92 -8.27
C GLY A 89 -15.70 1.68 -9.04
N LEU A 90 -15.83 1.64 -10.36
CA LEU A 90 -14.69 1.52 -11.26
C LEU A 90 -13.99 2.88 -11.40
N ASP A 91 -13.02 3.10 -10.52
CA ASP A 91 -12.21 4.33 -10.43
C ASP A 91 -10.73 3.96 -10.31
N GLU A 92 -9.85 4.83 -10.80
CA GLU A 92 -8.40 4.67 -10.76
C GLU A 92 -7.87 4.46 -9.33
N THR A 93 -8.43 5.18 -8.35
CA THR A 93 -8.07 5.03 -6.93
C THR A 93 -8.47 3.66 -6.42
N ALA A 94 -9.66 3.19 -6.76
CA ALA A 94 -10.14 1.87 -6.35
C ALA A 94 -9.25 0.75 -6.92
N CYS A 95 -8.81 0.89 -8.18
CA CYS A 95 -7.94 -0.07 -8.85
C CYS A 95 -6.53 -0.13 -8.25
N ARG A 96 -6.05 0.96 -7.63
CA ARG A 96 -4.71 1.04 -7.02
C ARG A 96 -4.71 0.94 -5.49
N LEU A 97 -5.88 0.93 -4.86
CA LEU A 97 -6.04 0.95 -3.40
C LEU A 97 -5.21 -0.13 -2.71
N TRP A 98 -5.36 -1.38 -3.14
CA TRP A 98 -4.65 -2.50 -2.51
C TRP A 98 -3.15 -2.48 -2.79
N SER A 99 -2.73 -2.02 -3.96
CA SER A 99 -1.29 -1.82 -4.25
C SER A 99 -0.69 -0.80 -3.28
N ALA A 100 -1.37 0.33 -3.06
CA ALA A 100 -0.91 1.36 -2.13
C ALA A 100 -0.88 0.84 -0.69
N LEU A 101 -1.95 0.19 -0.22
CA LEU A 101 -2.03 -0.33 1.14
C LEU A 101 -1.02 -1.44 1.42
N LEU A 102 -0.82 -2.38 0.49
CA LEU A 102 0.16 -3.47 0.66
C LEU A 102 1.60 -2.94 0.56
N GLY A 103 1.86 -1.96 -0.31
CA GLY A 103 3.15 -1.27 -0.37
C GLY A 103 3.49 -0.58 0.96
N LEU A 104 2.54 0.18 1.52
CA LEU A 104 2.67 0.80 2.84
C LEU A 104 2.81 -0.22 3.97
N GLY A 105 2.09 -1.34 3.89
CA GLY A 105 2.26 -2.46 4.81
C GLY A 105 3.66 -3.05 4.76
N GLY A 106 4.24 -3.18 3.56
CA GLY A 106 5.63 -3.61 3.35
C GLY A 106 6.64 -2.65 3.98
N VAL A 107 6.48 -1.34 3.77
CA VAL A 107 7.30 -0.30 4.42
C VAL A 107 7.20 -0.41 5.95
N GLY A 108 5.99 -0.53 6.48
CA GLY A 108 5.77 -0.69 7.92
C GLY A 108 6.42 -1.94 8.48
N LEU A 109 6.35 -3.05 7.75
CA LEU A 109 7.01 -4.30 8.13
C LEU A 109 8.54 -4.15 8.11
N ALA A 110 9.10 -3.52 7.08
CA ALA A 110 10.54 -3.25 6.99
C ALA A 110 11.01 -2.38 8.16
N PHE A 111 10.26 -1.34 8.52
CA PHE A 111 10.51 -0.52 9.71
C PHE A 111 10.55 -1.36 10.99
N VAL A 112 9.52 -2.17 11.22
CA VAL A 112 9.40 -3.02 12.42
C VAL A 112 10.56 -4.01 12.50
N LEU A 113 10.88 -4.67 11.38
CA LEU A 113 11.97 -5.64 11.30
C LEU A 113 13.32 -4.96 11.57
N GLY A 114 13.66 -3.88 10.86
CA GLY A 114 14.92 -3.16 11.07
C GLY A 114 15.07 -2.61 12.50
N ARG A 115 13.97 -2.13 13.09
CA ARG A 115 13.93 -1.70 14.50
C ARG A 115 14.17 -2.85 15.46
N SER A 116 13.53 -4.00 15.23
CA SER A 116 13.62 -5.17 16.13
C SER A 116 14.99 -5.86 16.06
N LEU A 117 15.64 -5.87 14.89
CA LEU A 117 16.89 -6.57 14.67
C LEU A 117 18.13 -5.74 15.04
N LYS A 118 18.07 -4.41 14.92
CA LYS A 118 19.24 -3.53 15.09
C LYS A 118 18.94 -2.32 15.95
N SER A 119 18.19 -1.36 15.42
CA SER A 119 17.96 -0.08 16.10
C SER A 119 16.81 0.69 15.44
N PRO A 120 16.21 1.68 16.13
CA PRO A 120 15.20 2.55 15.53
C PRO A 120 15.66 3.25 14.24
N ALA A 121 16.94 3.64 14.16
CA ALA A 121 17.50 4.26 12.97
C ALA A 121 17.62 3.25 11.81
N ALA A 122 18.00 2.00 12.09
CA ALA A 122 18.02 0.95 11.07
C ALA A 122 16.61 0.64 10.54
N GLY A 123 15.60 0.65 11.41
CA GLY A 123 14.20 0.57 10.99
C GLY A 123 13.81 1.70 10.05
N LEU A 124 14.15 2.95 10.39
CA LEU A 124 13.81 4.10 9.55
C LEU A 124 14.53 4.10 8.20
N LEU A 125 15.78 3.62 8.13
CA LEU A 125 16.51 3.50 6.86
C LEU A 125 16.00 2.36 5.96
N ALA A 126 15.37 1.35 6.56
CA ALA A 126 14.77 0.23 5.84
C ALA A 126 13.35 0.53 5.33
N ALA A 127 12.69 1.51 5.95
CA ALA A 127 11.35 1.99 5.60
C ALA A 127 11.41 2.96 4.43
#